data_AF-A0A0G1TZC3-F1
#
_entry.id   AF-A0A0G1TZC3-F1
#
_cell.length_a   1.000
_cell.length_b   1.000
_cell.length_c   1.000
_cell.angle_alpha   90.00
_cell.angle_beta   90.00
_cell.angle_gamma   90.00
#
_symmetry.space_group_name_H-M   'P 1'
#
loop_
_entity.id
_entity.type
_entity.pdbx_description
1 polymer ?
#
loop_
_entity_poly.entity_id
_entity_poly.type
_entity_poly.pdbx_seq_one_letter_code
_entity_poly.pdbx_strand_id
1 'polypeptide(L)'
;MVEYGQTTHAQDIAKLKGKDITIRNAKAGEKIVTLLGTEIKLDNDTFVLTSGGIPTVIGGIVGGKATGVTETTTDIVLDAGNYDPKVIRKNSRKLKIFNESVSHNDKLIDPRLCEIALNRATDLILDLAGGTVYENDDYYPSPVVPQSLSLHLDRLKLISGQDLSLKSAKSTLQKLGYAVTEENSRALTVEVSYYRTDIEVEDDLVSDILRMSDYNTIPSTSLRTPIPPDITSPLYRFEDKLKDYMLAVGAHEHITPVLVKTDEDKKRVKLENALSEDQNALRISALETLPLVTNTYRKHKLTVPIVFEIGKSFLRQDYQELRELAVIDQTDVRTTLSTLMQALGIKYRLKREENAVTVVAGTSHLGYLHSTSFILYTNALMTLARPYPTIIANFRPETSIDLSLSLSSPISFDLIEDCIKKSSPNLTKLEVREERQTQPGIKTLLVRLTWEKLENPDQARKNIVSALEKIGVSSRSK
;
A
#
# COMPACT_ATOMS: atom_id res chain seq x y z
N MET A 1 40.76 -0.37 18.53
CA MET A 1 39.50 -0.12 17.79
C MET A 1 39.63 -0.26 16.28
N VAL A 2 40.32 0.62 15.54
CA VAL A 2 40.36 0.56 14.07
C VAL A 2 40.96 -0.75 13.53
N GLU A 3 42.03 -1.27 14.16
CA GLU A 3 42.73 -2.49 13.72
C GLU A 3 41.87 -3.77 13.85
N TYR A 4 41.09 -3.90 14.94
CA TYR A 4 40.37 -5.14 15.28
C TYR A 4 38.84 -5.01 15.29
N GLY A 5 38.30 -3.80 15.11
CA GLY A 5 36.87 -3.53 15.24
C GLY A 5 36.32 -3.58 16.66
N GLN A 6 37.14 -3.86 17.68
CA GLN A 6 36.74 -3.88 19.09
C GLN A 6 37.00 -2.55 19.78
N THR A 7 36.00 -2.05 20.49
CA THR A 7 36.15 -0.81 21.27
C THR A 7 36.92 -1.07 22.56
N THR A 8 37.80 -0.14 22.91
CA THR A 8 38.64 -0.16 24.11
C THR A 8 38.57 1.20 24.77
N HIS A 9 38.65 1.25 26.09
CA HIS A 9 38.63 2.49 26.85
C HIS A 9 39.74 2.48 27.92
N ALA A 10 40.23 3.66 28.27
CA ALA A 10 41.27 3.83 29.28
C ALA A 10 40.82 4.87 30.30
N GLN A 11 40.93 4.53 31.58
CA GLN A 11 40.57 5.39 32.71
C GLN A 11 41.79 5.65 33.59
N ASP A 12 41.96 6.88 34.04
CA ASP A 12 43.02 7.27 34.98
C ASP A 12 42.72 6.70 36.38
N ILE A 13 43.59 5.83 36.88
CA ILE A 13 43.41 5.15 38.17
C ILE A 13 43.36 6.16 39.31
N ALA A 14 44.18 7.21 39.27
CA ALA A 14 44.24 8.21 40.34
C ALA A 14 42.94 9.02 40.45
N LYS A 15 42.09 8.99 39.41
CA LYS A 15 40.81 9.69 39.38
C LYS A 15 39.62 8.81 39.78
N LEU A 16 39.79 7.49 39.89
CA LEU A 16 38.76 6.57 40.36
C LEU A 16 38.47 6.81 41.85
N LYS A 17 37.19 6.74 42.23
CA LYS A 17 36.74 7.04 43.62
C LYS A 17 36.71 5.81 44.52
N GLY A 18 36.52 4.63 43.94
CA GLY A 18 36.65 3.34 44.60
C GLY A 18 37.90 2.61 44.11
N LYS A 19 38.17 1.46 44.73
CA LYS A 19 39.23 0.53 44.30
C LYS A 19 38.73 -0.46 43.25
N ASP A 20 37.43 -0.50 43.03
CA ASP A 20 36.72 -1.42 42.16
C ASP A 20 36.05 -0.67 41.01
N ILE A 21 35.89 -1.40 39.90
CA ILE A 21 34.96 -1.05 38.83
C ILE A 21 33.76 -1.98 38.95
N THR A 22 32.60 -1.42 39.22
CA THR A 22 31.34 -2.16 39.29
C THR A 22 30.50 -1.88 38.05
N ILE A 23 30.07 -2.93 37.34
CA ILE A 23 29.12 -2.86 36.23
C ILE A 23 27.68 -3.01 36.72
N ARG A 24 26.78 -2.13 36.27
CA ARG A 24 25.35 -2.20 36.61
C ARG A 24 24.52 -1.33 35.68
N ASN A 25 23.20 -1.43 35.78
CA ASN A 25 22.34 -0.36 35.28
C ASN A 25 22.43 0.88 36.17
N ALA A 26 22.27 2.05 35.56
CA ALA A 26 22.20 3.33 36.25
C ALA A 26 20.94 3.39 37.11
N LYS A 27 20.96 4.25 38.14
CA LYS A 27 19.76 4.58 38.91
C LYS A 27 19.06 5.76 38.26
N ALA A 28 17.73 5.77 38.30
CA ALA A 28 16.93 6.86 37.76
C ALA A 28 17.38 8.22 38.31
N GLY A 29 17.84 9.08 37.41
CA GLY A 29 18.32 10.41 37.74
C GLY A 29 19.78 10.53 38.14
N GLU A 30 20.56 9.44 38.09
CA GLU A 30 22.03 9.53 38.13
C GLU A 30 22.54 10.46 37.02
N LYS A 31 23.67 11.11 37.29
CA LYS A 31 24.27 12.08 36.38
C LYS A 31 25.69 11.68 36.02
N ILE A 32 26.07 11.96 34.78
CA ILE A 32 27.44 11.84 34.30
C ILE A 32 27.76 12.98 33.35
N VAL A 33 28.95 13.57 33.48
CA VAL A 33 29.49 14.50 32.49
C VAL A 33 30.33 13.70 31.52
N THR A 34 29.88 13.62 30.26
CA THR A 34 30.60 12.90 29.19
C THR A 34 31.95 13.54 28.90
N LEU A 35 32.84 12.82 28.23
CA LEU A 35 34.18 13.31 27.85
C LEU A 35 34.14 14.66 27.10
N LEU A 36 33.10 14.90 26.30
CA LEU A 36 32.89 16.17 25.57
C LEU A 36 32.28 17.30 26.44
N GLY A 37 31.99 17.04 27.71
CA GLY A 37 31.54 18.03 28.68
C GLY A 37 30.01 18.15 28.83
N THR A 38 29.22 17.37 28.10
CA THR A 38 27.76 17.36 28.24
C THR A 38 27.34 16.60 29.50
N GLU A 39 26.56 17.24 30.39
CA GLU A 39 25.91 16.57 31.52
C GLU A 39 24.67 15.79 31.04
N ILE A 40 24.61 14.52 31.40
CA ILE A 40 23.54 13.60 31.03
C ILE A 40 22.88 13.06 32.28
N LYS A 41 21.54 13.05 32.28
CA LYS A 41 20.73 12.37 33.28
C LYS A 41 20.37 10.97 32.78
N LEU A 42 20.74 9.97 33.56
CA LEU A 42 20.59 8.55 33.24
C LEU A 42 19.29 7.99 33.81
N ASP A 43 18.87 6.85 33.28
CA ASP A 43 17.72 6.09 33.73
C ASP A 43 18.09 4.64 34.05
N ASN A 44 17.11 3.85 34.49
CA ASN A 44 17.31 2.46 34.87
C ASN A 44 17.65 1.52 33.69
N ASP A 45 17.55 2.00 32.45
CA ASP A 45 17.83 1.21 31.24
C ASP A 45 19.26 1.45 30.71
N THR A 46 20.01 2.37 31.33
CA THR A 46 21.35 2.73 30.87
C THR A 46 22.41 1.90 31.60
N PHE A 47 23.17 1.09 30.86
CA PHE A 47 24.28 0.31 31.41
C PHE A 47 25.50 1.22 31.68
N VAL A 48 26.09 1.14 32.87
CA VAL A 48 27.22 1.97 33.30
C VAL A 48 28.30 1.17 34.00
N LEU A 49 29.54 1.63 33.84
CA LEU A 49 30.64 1.29 34.74
C LEU A 49 30.69 2.36 35.83
N THR A 50 30.99 1.94 37.05
CA THR A 50 31.00 2.80 38.22
C THR A 50 32.23 2.55 39.08
N SER A 51 32.68 3.55 39.81
CA SER A 51 33.76 3.42 40.81
C SER A 51 33.36 4.19 42.06
N GLY A 52 33.45 3.54 43.23
CA GLY A 52 32.94 4.11 44.48
C GLY A 52 31.44 4.42 44.44
N GLY A 53 30.68 3.67 43.64
CA GLY A 53 29.25 3.86 43.41
C GLY A 53 28.87 4.97 42.41
N ILE A 54 29.84 5.74 41.90
CA ILE A 54 29.61 6.86 40.97
C ILE A 54 29.83 6.41 39.53
N PRO A 55 28.92 6.73 38.58
CA PRO A 55 29.11 6.44 37.15
C PRO A 55 30.37 7.09 36.57
N THR A 56 31.18 6.28 35.91
CA THR A 56 32.43 6.71 35.26
C THR A 56 32.37 6.55 33.74
N VAL A 57 31.60 5.58 33.23
CA VAL A 57 31.44 5.33 31.78
C VAL A 57 29.98 4.94 31.50
N ILE A 58 29.40 5.46 30.42
CA ILE A 58 28.19 4.88 29.82
C ILE A 58 28.66 3.74 28.94
N GLY A 59 28.46 2.50 29.39
CA GLY A 59 29.13 1.33 28.82
C GLY A 59 28.86 1.17 27.33
N GLY A 60 29.93 0.98 26.57
CA GLY A 60 29.90 0.86 25.11
C GLY A 60 29.53 2.13 24.34
N ILE A 61 29.27 3.25 25.03
CA ILE A 61 28.84 4.52 24.41
C ILE A 61 29.90 5.61 24.61
N VAL A 62 30.18 6.02 25.84
CA VAL A 62 31.10 7.15 26.10
C VAL A 62 31.65 7.15 27.51
N GLY A 63 32.95 7.48 27.63
CA GLY A 63 33.60 7.71 28.92
C GLY A 63 33.19 9.03 29.57
N GLY A 64 33.25 9.08 30.90
CA GLY A 64 33.05 10.28 31.69
C GLY A 64 34.31 11.15 31.74
N LYS A 65 34.13 12.47 31.75
CA LYS A 65 35.23 13.43 31.84
C LYS A 65 36.04 13.30 33.14
N ALA A 66 35.37 12.91 34.23
CA ALA A 66 35.99 12.85 35.56
C ALA A 66 37.11 11.81 35.70
N THR A 67 37.10 10.75 34.90
CA THR A 67 38.09 9.66 34.94
C THR A 67 38.94 9.58 33.68
N GLY A 68 38.84 10.56 32.78
CA GLY A 68 39.60 10.59 31.53
C GLY A 68 41.10 10.77 31.78
N VAL A 69 41.90 10.12 30.92
CA VAL A 69 43.36 10.27 30.87
C VAL A 69 43.73 11.72 30.50
N THR A 70 44.80 12.23 31.10
CA THR A 70 45.34 13.58 30.91
C THR A 70 46.87 13.52 30.80
N GLU A 71 47.52 14.64 30.52
CA GLU A 71 48.99 14.73 30.45
C GLU A 71 49.71 14.31 31.75
N THR A 72 49.01 14.36 32.90
CA THR A 72 49.57 13.97 34.20
C THR A 72 49.28 12.52 34.59
N THR A 73 48.62 11.74 33.73
CA THR A 73 48.23 10.36 34.06
C THR A 73 49.42 9.43 33.95
N THR A 74 49.68 8.66 35.02
CA THR A 74 50.75 7.67 35.09
C THR A 74 50.24 6.24 35.03
N ASP A 75 49.07 6.00 35.63
CA ASP A 75 48.49 4.67 35.81
C ASP A 75 47.08 4.63 35.23
N ILE A 76 46.79 3.63 34.40
CA ILE A 76 45.50 3.46 33.73
C ILE A 76 44.90 2.09 33.99
N VAL A 77 43.56 2.03 34.04
CA VAL A 77 42.83 0.79 33.75
C VAL A 77 42.44 0.83 32.29
N LEU A 78 42.80 -0.22 31.56
CA LEU A 78 42.37 -0.45 30.19
C LEU A 78 41.24 -1.47 30.19
N ASP A 79 40.11 -1.13 29.60
CA ASP A 79 38.93 -2.00 29.52
C ASP A 79 38.45 -2.19 28.08
N ALA A 80 37.83 -3.35 27.85
CA ALA A 80 37.10 -3.68 26.63
C ALA A 80 35.86 -4.47 27.02
N GLY A 81 34.73 -4.21 26.37
CA GLY A 81 33.47 -4.89 26.67
C GLY A 81 32.75 -5.37 25.41
N ASN A 82 31.95 -6.42 25.59
CA ASN A 82 30.94 -6.85 24.63
C ASN A 82 29.56 -6.52 25.20
N TYR A 83 28.79 -5.72 24.48
CA TYR A 83 27.54 -5.16 24.99
C TYR A 83 26.35 -5.66 24.17
N ASP A 84 25.16 -5.69 24.76
CA ASP A 84 23.94 -5.95 24.01
C ASP A 84 23.70 -4.81 23.00
N PRO A 85 23.75 -5.08 21.68
CA PRO A 85 23.61 -4.04 20.66
C PRO A 85 22.25 -3.35 20.71
N LYS A 86 21.19 -4.00 21.21
CA LYS A 86 19.86 -3.37 21.38
C LYS A 86 19.92 -2.31 22.47
N VAL A 87 20.61 -2.60 23.58
CA VAL A 87 20.80 -1.66 24.69
C VAL A 87 21.63 -0.47 24.22
N ILE A 88 22.71 -0.71 23.48
CA ILE A 88 23.55 0.35 22.89
C ILE A 88 22.73 1.24 21.95
N ARG A 89 21.98 0.66 20.98
CA ARG A 89 21.15 1.43 20.03
C ARG A 89 20.07 2.26 20.71
N LYS A 90 19.37 1.67 21.67
CA LYS A 90 18.29 2.34 22.41
C LYS A 90 18.84 3.54 23.18
N ASN A 91 19.91 3.34 23.95
CA ASN A 91 20.48 4.39 24.78
C ASN A 91 21.23 5.44 23.97
N SER A 92 21.97 5.08 22.92
CA SER A 92 22.66 6.05 22.06
C SER A 92 21.68 7.02 21.40
N ARG A 93 20.57 6.53 20.85
CA ARG A 93 19.49 7.36 20.27
C ARG A 93 18.80 8.23 21.31
N LYS A 94 18.50 7.67 22.49
CA LYS A 94 17.86 8.40 23.58
C LYS A 94 18.75 9.53 24.10
N LEU A 95 20.04 9.26 24.26
CA LEU A 95 21.04 10.21 24.74
C LEU A 95 21.57 11.14 23.64
N LYS A 96 21.23 10.87 22.38
CA LYS A 96 21.70 11.59 21.18
C LYS A 96 23.23 11.58 21.03
N ILE A 97 23.87 10.45 21.36
CA ILE A 97 25.32 10.26 21.24
C ILE A 97 25.59 9.29 20.10
N PHE A 98 26.33 9.75 19.10
CA PHE A 98 26.76 8.95 17.95
C PHE A 98 28.25 9.15 17.75
N ASN A 99 29.03 8.10 18.04
CA ASN A 99 30.49 8.10 17.91
C ASN A 99 30.97 6.72 17.40
N GLU A 100 32.28 6.56 17.23
CA GLU A 100 32.86 5.31 16.75
C GLU A 100 32.62 4.13 17.71
N SER A 101 32.63 4.36 19.02
CA SER A 101 32.32 3.30 19.98
C SER A 101 30.90 2.76 19.78
N VAL A 102 29.92 3.66 19.59
CA VAL A 102 28.54 3.28 19.29
C VAL A 102 28.46 2.57 17.94
N SER A 103 29.11 3.05 16.88
CA SER A 103 29.00 2.44 15.53
C SER A 103 29.59 1.03 15.43
N HIS A 104 30.42 0.65 16.40
CA HIS A 104 30.94 -0.70 16.59
C HIS A 104 30.05 -1.50 17.54
N ASN A 105 29.82 -1.02 18.76
CA ASN A 105 29.10 -1.76 19.80
C ASN A 105 27.60 -1.89 19.54
N ASP A 106 27.04 -1.08 18.64
CA ASP A 106 25.68 -1.28 18.18
C ASP A 106 25.57 -2.47 17.21
N LYS A 107 26.68 -3.02 16.70
CA LYS A 107 26.70 -4.23 15.86
C LYS A 107 26.94 -5.49 16.71
N LEU A 108 26.71 -6.64 16.09
CA LEU A 108 27.02 -7.94 16.70
C LEU A 108 28.54 -8.19 16.58
N ILE A 109 29.29 -7.79 17.60
CA ILE A 109 30.71 -8.12 17.73
C ILE A 109 30.83 -9.41 18.53
N ASP A 110 31.74 -10.31 18.16
CA ASP A 110 32.00 -11.53 18.92
C ASP A 110 32.77 -11.20 20.21
N PRO A 111 32.36 -11.72 21.39
CA PRO A 111 33.03 -11.43 22.65
C PRO A 111 34.51 -11.83 22.70
N ARG A 112 34.96 -12.81 21.91
CA ARG A 112 36.36 -13.23 21.83
C ARG A 112 37.29 -12.11 21.35
N LEU A 113 36.76 -11.10 20.66
CA LEU A 113 37.53 -9.93 20.25
C LEU A 113 37.99 -9.06 21.41
N CYS A 114 37.33 -9.10 22.58
CA CYS A 114 37.72 -8.33 23.75
C CYS A 114 39.16 -8.62 24.16
N GLU A 115 39.49 -9.89 24.41
CA GLU A 115 40.83 -10.31 24.83
C GLU A 115 41.89 -10.01 23.77
N ILE A 116 41.62 -10.34 22.49
CA ILE A 116 42.54 -10.11 21.37
C ILE A 116 42.90 -8.62 21.27
N ALA A 117 41.89 -7.75 21.31
CA ALA A 117 42.10 -6.32 21.18
C ALA A 117 42.75 -5.70 22.42
N LEU A 118 42.43 -6.21 23.62
CA LEU A 118 43.01 -5.73 24.87
C LEU A 118 44.50 -6.07 24.96
N ASN A 119 44.88 -7.31 24.60
CA ASN A 119 46.28 -7.73 24.53
C ASN A 119 47.05 -6.87 23.52
N ARG A 120 46.49 -6.67 22.32
CA ARG A 120 47.11 -5.79 21.32
C ARG A 120 47.31 -4.36 21.82
N ALA A 121 46.28 -3.78 22.43
CA ALA A 121 46.35 -2.41 22.94
C ALA A 121 47.40 -2.31 24.06
N THR A 122 47.50 -3.33 24.90
CA THR A 122 48.51 -3.43 25.97
C THR A 122 49.92 -3.47 25.38
N ASP A 123 50.18 -4.32 24.39
CA ASP A 123 51.48 -4.39 23.72
C ASP A 123 51.90 -3.04 23.13
N LEU A 124 50.97 -2.34 22.48
CA LEU A 124 51.22 -1.02 21.90
C LEU A 124 51.49 0.05 22.97
N ILE A 125 50.80 0.00 24.11
CA ILE A 125 51.04 0.92 25.22
C ILE A 125 52.44 0.69 25.80
N LEU A 126 52.84 -0.57 26.01
CA LEU A 126 54.17 -0.91 26.52
C LEU A 126 55.29 -0.47 25.56
N ASP A 127 55.10 -0.67 24.26
CA ASP A 127 56.09 -0.29 23.24
C ASP A 127 56.25 1.24 23.14
N LEU A 128 55.14 1.98 23.21
CA LEU A 128 55.13 3.44 22.98
C LEU A 128 55.34 4.29 24.23
N ALA A 129 54.81 3.85 25.37
CA ALA A 129 54.81 4.60 26.63
C ALA A 129 55.56 3.90 27.77
N GLY A 130 55.93 2.63 27.61
CA GLY A 130 56.54 1.82 28.65
C GLY A 130 55.54 1.41 29.74
N GLY A 131 56.06 1.17 30.95
CA GLY A 131 55.27 0.75 32.11
C GLY A 131 55.30 -0.76 32.36
N THR A 132 54.44 -1.22 33.26
CA THR A 132 54.33 -2.63 33.67
C THR A 132 52.87 -3.05 33.71
N VAL A 133 52.56 -4.21 33.15
CA VAL A 133 51.23 -4.82 33.25
C VAL A 133 51.13 -5.51 34.61
N TYR A 134 50.05 -5.23 35.35
CA TYR A 134 49.82 -5.84 36.65
C TYR A 134 49.06 -7.17 36.51
N GLU A 135 47.74 -7.12 36.36
CA GLU A 135 46.88 -8.29 36.23
C GLU A 135 45.73 -8.00 35.24
N ASN A 136 45.26 -9.05 34.56
CA ASN A 136 44.07 -9.02 33.71
C ASN A 136 42.93 -9.75 34.45
N ASP A 137 41.72 -9.21 34.38
CA ASP A 137 40.50 -9.84 34.90
C ASP A 137 39.47 -9.94 33.78
N ASP A 138 38.87 -11.13 33.60
CA ASP A 138 37.87 -11.38 32.57
C ASP A 138 36.56 -11.90 33.18
N TYR A 139 35.54 -11.04 33.14
CA TYR A 139 34.19 -11.42 33.55
C TYR A 139 33.40 -11.97 32.35
N TYR A 140 33.51 -13.28 32.11
CA TYR A 140 32.83 -13.96 31.00
C TYR A 140 31.99 -15.17 31.48
N PRO A 141 30.85 -14.93 32.15
CA PRO A 141 30.07 -15.99 32.81
C PRO A 141 29.39 -16.99 31.85
N SER A 142 29.30 -16.65 30.56
CA SER A 142 28.67 -17.51 29.55
C SER A 142 29.45 -17.45 28.24
N PRO A 143 30.57 -18.19 28.14
CA PRO A 143 31.39 -18.25 26.94
C PRO A 143 30.61 -18.73 25.71
N VAL A 144 30.85 -18.09 24.57
CA VAL A 144 30.24 -18.49 23.30
C VAL A 144 30.88 -19.78 22.81
N VAL A 145 30.03 -20.74 22.41
CA VAL A 145 30.48 -22.00 21.80
C VAL A 145 30.72 -21.77 20.31
N PRO A 146 31.85 -22.23 19.73
CA PRO A 146 32.07 -22.17 18.28
C PRO A 146 30.91 -22.81 17.51
N GLN A 147 30.38 -22.07 16.54
CA GLN A 147 29.28 -22.54 15.71
C GLN A 147 29.81 -23.42 14.58
N SER A 148 29.14 -24.55 14.37
CA SER A 148 29.39 -25.41 13.21
C SER A 148 28.14 -25.53 12.35
N LEU A 149 28.32 -25.47 11.04
CA LEU A 149 27.27 -25.56 10.04
C LEU A 149 27.67 -26.52 8.92
N SER A 150 26.70 -27.24 8.39
CA SER A 150 26.89 -28.13 7.25
C SER A 150 26.27 -27.52 5.99
N LEU A 151 27.08 -27.45 4.93
CA LEU A 151 26.65 -27.13 3.57
C LEU A 151 26.44 -28.42 2.78
N HIS A 152 25.26 -28.59 2.22
CA HIS A 152 24.87 -29.67 1.32
C HIS A 152 24.89 -29.19 -0.14
N LEU A 153 25.45 -30.01 -1.04
CA LEU A 153 25.47 -29.68 -2.47
C LEU A 153 24.07 -29.51 -3.06
N ASP A 154 23.09 -30.30 -2.61
CA ASP A 154 21.71 -30.19 -3.07
C ASP A 154 21.10 -28.84 -2.70
N ARG A 155 21.42 -28.32 -1.50
CA ARG A 155 21.00 -26.99 -1.06
C ARG A 155 21.70 -25.88 -1.84
N LEU A 156 23.02 -26.00 -2.03
CA LEU A 156 23.81 -25.08 -2.85
C LEU A 156 23.23 -24.98 -4.26
N LYS A 157 22.96 -26.12 -4.91
CA LYS A 157 22.39 -26.17 -6.26
C LYS A 157 21.00 -25.57 -6.33
N LEU A 158 20.15 -25.88 -5.34
CA LEU A 158 18.78 -25.35 -5.26
C LEU A 158 18.75 -23.82 -5.17
N ILE A 159 19.58 -23.25 -4.28
CA ILE A 159 19.57 -21.81 -4.00
C ILE A 159 20.37 -21.02 -5.03
N SER A 160 21.53 -21.52 -5.45
CA SER A 160 22.38 -20.83 -6.45
C SER A 160 21.88 -20.98 -7.89
N GLY A 161 21.11 -22.03 -8.19
CA GLY A 161 20.79 -22.43 -9.56
C GLY A 161 22.02 -22.93 -10.36
N GLN A 162 23.17 -23.09 -9.73
CA GLN A 162 24.44 -23.49 -10.35
C GLN A 162 24.86 -24.89 -9.88
N ASP A 163 25.49 -25.65 -10.76
CA ASP A 163 26.11 -26.94 -10.41
C ASP A 163 27.56 -26.74 -9.98
N LEU A 164 27.74 -26.22 -8.76
CA LEU A 164 29.05 -25.94 -8.18
C LEU A 164 29.63 -27.19 -7.51
N SER A 165 30.88 -27.52 -7.82
CA SER A 165 31.58 -28.64 -7.19
C SER A 165 31.88 -28.37 -5.71
N LEU A 166 31.89 -29.43 -4.89
CA LEU A 166 32.29 -29.36 -3.48
C LEU A 166 33.69 -28.75 -3.30
N LYS A 167 34.62 -29.07 -4.21
CA LYS A 167 35.98 -28.52 -4.22
C LYS A 167 35.98 -27.00 -4.37
N SER A 168 35.12 -26.46 -5.24
CA SER A 168 34.99 -25.01 -5.43
C SER A 168 34.39 -24.35 -4.20
N ALA A 169 33.28 -24.90 -3.68
CA ALA A 169 32.64 -24.42 -2.45
C ALA A 169 33.62 -24.41 -1.27
N LYS A 170 34.34 -25.51 -1.06
CA LYS A 170 35.38 -25.65 -0.03
C LYS A 170 36.45 -24.56 -0.15
N SER A 171 37.01 -24.37 -1.34
CA SER A 171 38.05 -23.36 -1.55
C SER A 171 37.56 -21.95 -1.24
N THR A 172 36.32 -21.63 -1.60
CA THR A 172 35.73 -20.33 -1.32
C THR A 172 35.52 -20.12 0.18
N LEU A 173 34.93 -21.09 0.87
CA LEU A 173 34.72 -21.01 2.32
C LEU A 173 36.06 -20.90 3.07
N GLN A 174 37.07 -21.68 2.70
CA GLN A 174 38.39 -21.57 3.34
C GLN A 174 39.03 -20.18 3.14
N LYS A 175 38.87 -19.55 1.97
CA LYS A 175 39.35 -18.17 1.71
C LYS A 175 38.65 -17.12 2.56
N LEU A 176 37.39 -17.39 2.94
CA LEU A 176 36.61 -16.53 3.85
C LEU A 176 36.92 -16.80 5.33
N GLY A 177 37.75 -17.81 5.62
CA GLY A 177 38.25 -18.15 6.96
C GLY A 177 37.50 -19.26 7.67
N TYR A 178 36.53 -19.89 7.02
CA TYR A 178 35.86 -21.08 7.58
C TYR A 178 36.84 -22.25 7.70
N ALA A 179 36.86 -22.90 8.85
CA ALA A 179 37.64 -24.12 9.04
C ALA A 179 36.78 -25.33 8.67
N VAL A 180 37.23 -26.14 7.72
CA VAL A 180 36.51 -27.36 7.30
C VAL A 180 36.81 -28.46 8.31
N THR A 181 35.80 -28.89 9.06
CA THR A 181 35.93 -29.91 10.11
C THR A 181 35.61 -31.30 9.58
N GLU A 182 34.66 -31.43 8.66
CA GLU A 182 34.28 -32.69 8.04
C GLU A 182 33.95 -32.51 6.56
N GLU A 183 34.23 -33.55 5.76
CA GLU A 183 33.94 -33.56 4.33
C GLU A 183 33.49 -34.96 3.90
N ASN A 184 32.41 -35.01 3.12
CA ASN A 184 31.99 -36.22 2.42
C ASN A 184 31.59 -35.88 0.97
N SER A 185 31.20 -36.89 0.19
CA SER A 185 30.87 -36.70 -1.24
C SER A 185 29.73 -35.71 -1.55
N ARG A 186 28.90 -35.33 -0.57
CA ARG A 186 27.71 -34.49 -0.76
C ARG A 186 27.63 -33.27 0.17
N ALA A 187 28.51 -33.15 1.16
CA ALA A 187 28.44 -32.08 2.14
C ALA A 187 29.82 -31.70 2.73
N LEU A 188 29.91 -30.45 3.20
CA LEU A 188 31.02 -29.91 3.98
C LEU A 188 30.48 -29.42 5.32
N THR A 189 31.10 -29.84 6.42
CA THR A 189 30.86 -29.21 7.73
C THR A 189 32.00 -28.24 7.99
N VAL A 190 31.63 -27.02 8.36
CA VAL A 190 32.58 -25.93 8.67
C VAL A 190 32.35 -25.41 10.08
N GLU A 191 33.43 -25.01 10.72
CA GLU A 191 33.41 -24.14 11.88
C GLU A 191 33.43 -22.68 11.40
N VAL A 192 32.50 -21.90 11.91
CA VAL A 192 32.33 -20.48 11.58
C VAL A 192 33.36 -19.67 12.34
N SER A 193 34.16 -18.87 11.64
CA SER A 193 35.14 -17.98 12.26
C SER A 193 34.45 -17.00 13.19
N TYR A 194 35.06 -16.69 14.33
CA TYR A 194 34.44 -15.88 15.37
C TYR A 194 33.96 -14.50 14.91
N TYR A 195 34.65 -13.89 13.96
CA TYR A 195 34.28 -12.57 13.44
C TYR A 195 33.08 -12.61 12.46
N ARG A 196 32.52 -13.78 12.15
CA ARG A 196 31.36 -13.98 11.27
C ARG A 196 30.07 -14.19 12.07
N THR A 197 29.68 -13.13 12.78
CA THR A 197 28.44 -13.09 13.57
C THR A 197 27.17 -13.01 12.72
N ASP A 198 27.30 -12.89 11.40
CA ASP A 198 26.23 -12.86 10.41
C ASP A 198 25.78 -14.23 9.92
N ILE A 199 26.48 -15.30 10.31
CA ILE A 199 26.28 -16.66 9.78
C ILE A 199 25.50 -17.50 10.78
N GLU A 200 24.23 -17.76 10.49
CA GLU A 200 23.32 -18.47 11.39
C GLU A 200 22.77 -19.76 10.77
N VAL A 201 22.64 -19.81 9.44
CA VAL A 201 22.04 -20.92 8.70
C VAL A 201 22.88 -21.36 7.49
N GLU A 202 22.59 -22.54 6.97
CA GLU A 202 23.25 -23.10 5.78
C GLU A 202 23.20 -22.16 4.56
N ASP A 203 22.08 -21.43 4.39
CA ASP A 203 21.90 -20.48 3.28
C ASP A 203 22.90 -19.32 3.32
N ASP A 204 23.41 -18.96 4.50
CA ASP A 204 24.43 -17.92 4.63
C ASP A 204 25.78 -18.39 4.05
N LEU A 205 26.09 -19.68 4.18
CA LEU A 205 27.25 -20.29 3.51
C LEU A 205 27.08 -20.28 1.98
N VAL A 206 25.86 -20.54 1.50
CA VAL A 206 25.54 -20.46 0.07
C VAL A 206 25.70 -19.03 -0.44
N SER A 207 25.19 -18.04 0.31
CA SER A 207 25.34 -16.62 0.02
C SER A 207 26.80 -16.22 -0.11
N ASP A 208 27.66 -16.67 0.80
CA ASP A 208 29.09 -16.40 0.74
C ASP A 208 29.79 -17.05 -0.46
N ILE A 209 29.40 -18.29 -0.80
CA ILE A 209 29.91 -18.96 -2.00
C ILE A 209 29.49 -18.18 -3.26
N LEU A 210 28.23 -17.77 -3.33
CA LEU A 210 27.71 -17.00 -4.44
C LEU A 210 28.40 -15.63 -4.53
N ARG A 211 28.63 -14.94 -3.41
CA ARG A 211 29.17 -13.56 -3.36
C ARG A 211 30.62 -13.50 -3.78
N MET A 212 31.37 -14.55 -3.45
CA MET A 212 32.74 -14.72 -3.93
C MET A 212 32.79 -15.29 -5.35
N SER A 213 31.69 -15.88 -5.82
CA SER A 213 31.45 -16.14 -7.23
C SER A 213 30.91 -14.88 -7.90
N ASP A 214 30.88 -14.83 -9.22
CA ASP A 214 30.28 -13.71 -9.93
C ASP A 214 28.77 -13.93 -10.03
N TYR A 215 27.95 -13.05 -9.43
CA TYR A 215 26.48 -13.15 -9.50
C TYR A 215 25.98 -13.17 -10.96
N ASN A 216 26.73 -12.61 -11.91
CA ASN A 216 26.39 -12.64 -13.33
C ASN A 216 26.46 -14.05 -13.95
N THR A 217 27.07 -15.02 -13.27
CA THR A 217 27.09 -16.42 -13.74
C THR A 217 25.84 -17.20 -13.35
N ILE A 218 24.96 -16.64 -12.50
CA ILE A 218 23.70 -17.28 -12.14
C ILE A 218 22.82 -17.36 -13.40
N PRO A 219 22.40 -18.57 -13.84
CA PRO A 219 21.64 -18.73 -15.07
C PRO A 219 20.24 -18.17 -14.92
N SER A 220 19.82 -17.32 -15.86
CA SER A 220 18.42 -16.91 -15.98
C SER A 220 17.59 -18.06 -16.53
N THR A 221 16.75 -18.65 -15.68
CA THR A 221 15.86 -19.76 -16.06
C THR A 221 14.41 -19.33 -15.88
N SER A 222 13.60 -19.42 -16.93
CA SER A 222 12.16 -19.16 -16.83
C SER A 222 11.49 -20.18 -15.92
N LEU A 223 10.59 -19.71 -15.05
CA LEU A 223 9.76 -20.58 -14.23
C LEU A 223 8.90 -21.48 -15.14
N ARG A 224 8.96 -22.79 -14.90
CA ARG A 224 8.18 -23.81 -15.61
C ARG A 224 6.87 -24.16 -14.91
N THR A 225 6.54 -23.46 -13.82
CA THR A 225 5.32 -23.67 -13.07
C THR A 225 4.12 -23.10 -13.84
N PRO A 226 2.91 -23.64 -13.64
CA PRO A 226 1.69 -23.04 -14.18
C PRO A 226 1.58 -21.57 -13.80
N ILE A 227 0.98 -20.77 -14.68
CA ILE A 227 0.69 -19.36 -14.37
C ILE A 227 -0.21 -19.35 -13.14
N PRO A 228 0.20 -18.66 -12.04
CA PRO A 228 -0.62 -18.59 -10.85
C PRO A 228 -1.96 -17.92 -11.17
N PRO A 229 -3.05 -18.29 -10.48
CA PRO A 229 -4.34 -17.64 -10.67
C PRO A 229 -4.22 -16.13 -10.38
N ASP A 230 -4.94 -15.32 -11.14
CA ASP A 230 -4.98 -13.88 -10.88
C ASP A 230 -5.77 -13.61 -9.59
N ILE A 231 -5.04 -13.15 -8.56
CA ILE A 231 -5.58 -12.80 -7.24
C ILE A 231 -5.88 -11.30 -7.10
N THR A 232 -5.78 -10.53 -8.19
CA THR A 232 -6.14 -9.10 -8.21
C THR A 232 -7.59 -8.92 -7.79
N SER A 233 -7.82 -8.07 -6.77
CA SER A 233 -9.16 -7.76 -6.29
C SER A 233 -10.07 -7.27 -7.43
N PRO A 234 -11.30 -7.80 -7.55
CA PRO A 234 -12.29 -7.28 -8.51
C PRO A 234 -12.52 -5.77 -8.41
N LEU A 235 -12.31 -5.21 -7.21
CA LEU A 235 -12.45 -3.77 -6.96
C LEU A 235 -11.45 -2.95 -7.76
N TYR A 236 -10.19 -3.38 -7.88
CA TYR A 236 -9.19 -2.63 -8.65
C TYR A 236 -9.50 -2.64 -10.15
N ARG A 237 -9.92 -3.79 -10.67
CA ARG A 237 -10.39 -3.89 -12.06
C ARG A 237 -11.63 -3.03 -12.31
N PHE A 238 -12.51 -2.92 -11.32
CA PHE A 238 -13.67 -2.04 -11.40
C PHE A 238 -13.26 -0.55 -11.37
N GLU A 239 -12.29 -0.19 -10.55
CA GLU A 239 -11.74 1.17 -10.50
C GLU A 239 -11.03 1.57 -11.79
N ASP A 240 -10.34 0.65 -12.46
CA ASP A 240 -9.78 0.92 -13.80
C ASP A 240 -10.88 1.24 -14.82
N LYS A 241 -12.02 0.52 -14.76
CA LYS A 241 -13.20 0.87 -15.58
C LYS A 241 -13.79 2.23 -15.21
N LEU A 242 -13.80 2.58 -13.91
CA LEU A 242 -14.23 3.92 -13.49
C LEU A 242 -13.32 5.00 -14.06
N LYS A 243 -12.01 4.79 -14.07
CA LYS A 243 -11.06 5.72 -14.73
C LYS A 243 -11.41 5.87 -16.20
N ASP A 244 -11.62 4.76 -16.93
CA ASP A 244 -12.00 4.81 -18.35
C ASP A 244 -13.27 5.66 -18.58
N TYR A 245 -14.30 5.49 -17.76
CA TYR A 245 -15.52 6.30 -17.86
C TYR A 245 -15.27 7.78 -17.56
N MET A 246 -14.46 8.10 -16.55
CA MET A 246 -14.12 9.47 -16.20
C MET A 246 -13.27 10.14 -17.30
N LEU A 247 -12.32 9.41 -17.88
CA LEU A 247 -11.53 9.89 -19.02
C LEU A 247 -12.41 10.14 -20.25
N ALA A 248 -13.40 9.27 -20.50
CA ALA A 248 -14.33 9.42 -21.63
C ALA A 248 -15.21 10.67 -21.55
N VAL A 249 -15.49 11.20 -20.35
CA VAL A 249 -16.18 12.49 -20.15
C VAL A 249 -15.23 13.69 -20.13
N GLY A 250 -13.95 13.50 -20.45
CA GLY A 250 -12.93 14.54 -20.49
C GLY A 250 -12.38 14.94 -19.13
N ALA A 251 -12.56 14.10 -18.10
CA ALA A 251 -11.98 14.37 -16.78
C ALA A 251 -10.50 13.98 -16.72
N HIS A 252 -9.73 14.71 -15.91
CA HIS A 252 -8.31 14.49 -15.70
C HIS A 252 -8.10 13.80 -14.35
N GLU A 253 -7.42 12.65 -14.37
CA GLU A 253 -7.03 11.95 -13.14
C GLU A 253 -5.88 12.68 -12.45
N HIS A 254 -5.99 12.88 -11.15
CA HIS A 254 -4.93 13.40 -10.31
C HIS A 254 -4.77 12.54 -9.06
N ILE A 255 -3.54 12.47 -8.55
CA ILE A 255 -3.21 11.84 -7.27
C ILE A 255 -2.77 12.94 -6.33
N THR A 256 -3.50 13.11 -5.23
CA THR A 256 -3.18 14.13 -4.23
C THR A 256 -2.64 13.50 -2.93
N PRO A 257 -1.92 14.27 -2.09
CA PRO A 257 -1.43 13.75 -0.82
C PRO A 257 -2.57 13.20 0.03
N VAL A 258 -2.31 12.12 0.77
CA VAL A 258 -3.25 11.59 1.76
C VAL A 258 -3.20 12.35 3.09
N LEU A 259 -2.16 13.17 3.27
CA LEU A 259 -1.91 13.95 4.47
C LEU A 259 -2.48 15.35 4.36
N VAL A 260 -3.15 15.77 5.42
CA VAL A 260 -3.72 17.09 5.62
C VAL A 260 -3.34 17.63 6.99
N LYS A 261 -3.63 18.91 7.21
CA LYS A 261 -3.53 19.52 8.52
C LYS A 261 -4.64 19.00 9.42
N THR A 262 -4.30 18.66 10.65
CA THR A 262 -5.28 18.29 11.66
C THR A 262 -6.24 19.44 11.95
N ASP A 263 -7.48 19.08 12.26
CA ASP A 263 -8.53 19.97 12.75
C ASP A 263 -9.16 19.40 14.04
N GLU A 264 -10.31 19.93 14.43
CA GLU A 264 -11.10 19.47 15.59
C GLU A 264 -11.95 18.23 15.27
N ASP A 265 -11.93 17.71 14.03
CA ASP A 265 -12.74 16.54 13.67
C ASP A 265 -12.21 15.28 14.37
N LYS A 266 -13.03 14.75 15.28
CA LYS A 266 -12.73 13.54 16.06
C LYS A 266 -12.63 12.29 15.19
N LYS A 267 -13.15 12.31 13.95
CA LYS A 267 -13.02 11.22 12.97
C LYS A 267 -11.62 11.16 12.36
N ARG A 268 -10.78 12.18 12.55
CA ARG A 268 -9.48 12.25 11.91
C ARG A 268 -8.42 11.42 12.63
N VAL A 269 -7.59 10.72 11.85
CA VAL A 269 -6.43 9.99 12.37
C VAL A 269 -5.21 10.93 12.34
N LYS A 270 -4.64 11.23 13.52
CA LYS A 270 -3.44 12.07 13.65
C LYS A 270 -2.19 11.21 13.68
N LEU A 271 -1.13 11.66 13.02
CA LEU A 271 0.17 10.98 13.05
C LEU A 271 0.92 11.33 14.33
N GLU A 272 1.58 10.34 14.93
CA GLU A 272 2.41 10.52 16.13
C GLU A 272 3.74 11.21 15.80
N ASN A 273 4.30 10.89 14.63
CA ASN A 273 5.62 11.34 14.16
C ASN A 273 5.52 12.05 12.80
N ALA A 274 4.63 13.04 12.69
CA ALA A 274 4.49 13.84 11.49
C ALA A 274 5.79 14.60 11.12
N LEU A 275 6.12 14.64 9.84
CA LEU A 275 7.28 15.39 9.34
C LEU A 275 7.05 16.91 9.37
N SER A 276 5.79 17.36 9.30
CA SER A 276 5.41 18.77 9.38
C SER A 276 4.03 18.96 10.01
N GLU A 277 3.77 20.15 10.55
CA GLU A 277 2.48 20.49 11.16
C GLU A 277 1.33 20.59 10.14
N ASP A 278 1.64 20.91 8.88
CA ASP A 278 0.64 21.04 7.81
C ASP A 278 0.25 19.69 7.19
N GLN A 279 0.99 18.62 7.52
CA GLN A 279 0.75 17.24 7.06
C GLN A 279 0.84 16.25 8.23
N ASN A 280 0.05 16.50 9.27
CA ASN A 280 0.06 15.74 10.52
C ASN A 280 -1.18 14.87 10.75
N ALA A 281 -2.07 14.74 9.76
CA ALA A 281 -3.25 13.91 9.86
C ALA A 281 -3.65 13.29 8.52
N LEU A 282 -4.35 12.15 8.54
CA LEU A 282 -4.91 11.52 7.34
C LEU A 282 -6.19 12.26 6.90
N ARG A 283 -6.42 12.35 5.59
CA ARG A 283 -7.66 12.89 5.01
C ARG A 283 -8.86 11.97 5.29
N ILE A 284 -10.00 12.57 5.61
CA ILE A 284 -11.29 11.88 5.79
C ILE A 284 -12.09 11.83 4.48
N SER A 285 -11.64 12.55 3.46
CA SER A 285 -12.13 12.46 2.08
C SER A 285 -11.05 12.92 1.08
N ALA A 286 -11.05 12.35 -0.13
CA ALA A 286 -10.23 12.85 -1.22
C ALA A 286 -10.59 14.29 -1.65
N LEU A 287 -11.81 14.78 -1.35
CA LEU A 287 -12.19 16.18 -1.60
C LEU A 287 -11.50 17.20 -0.69
N GLU A 288 -10.76 16.79 0.35
CA GLU A 288 -9.97 17.73 1.15
C GLU A 288 -8.70 18.18 0.40
N THR A 289 -8.20 17.34 -0.50
CA THR A 289 -6.89 17.53 -1.16
C THR A 289 -7.02 17.78 -2.66
N LEU A 290 -8.06 17.22 -3.31
CA LEU A 290 -8.35 17.45 -4.72
C LEU A 290 -8.55 18.93 -5.11
N PRO A 291 -9.14 19.82 -4.27
CA PRO A 291 -9.26 21.25 -4.59
C PRO A 291 -7.92 21.95 -4.82
N LEU A 292 -6.81 21.47 -4.23
CA LEU A 292 -5.47 22.01 -4.46
C LEU A 292 -5.07 21.95 -5.94
N VAL A 293 -5.51 20.92 -6.65
CA VAL A 293 -5.30 20.77 -8.09
C VAL A 293 -6.04 21.87 -8.84
N THR A 294 -7.33 22.06 -8.57
CA THR A 294 -8.12 23.11 -9.24
C THR A 294 -7.58 24.51 -8.96
N ASN A 295 -7.11 24.76 -7.73
CA ASN A 295 -6.45 26.00 -7.35
C ASN A 295 -5.15 26.23 -8.13
N THR A 296 -4.41 25.17 -8.43
CA THR A 296 -3.21 25.23 -9.26
C THR A 296 -3.55 25.64 -10.69
N TYR A 297 -4.54 25.02 -11.33
CA TYR A 297 -5.03 25.45 -12.66
C TYR A 297 -5.42 26.94 -12.65
N ARG A 298 -6.20 27.39 -11.66
CA ARG A 298 -6.58 28.80 -11.52
C ARG A 298 -5.39 29.73 -11.33
N LYS A 299 -4.43 29.37 -10.47
CA LYS A 299 -3.21 30.15 -10.23
C LYS A 299 -2.40 30.35 -11.50
N HIS A 300 -2.36 29.33 -12.37
CA HIS A 300 -1.70 29.39 -13.66
C HIS A 300 -2.58 29.97 -14.79
N LYS A 301 -3.77 30.47 -14.47
CA LYS A 301 -4.74 31.04 -15.43
C LYS A 301 -5.12 30.08 -16.56
N LEU A 302 -5.15 28.78 -16.25
CA LEU A 302 -5.59 27.73 -17.15
C LEU A 302 -7.08 27.46 -16.95
N THR A 303 -7.76 27.01 -18.00
CA THR A 303 -9.12 26.45 -17.90
C THR A 303 -9.08 25.26 -16.96
N VAL A 304 -9.96 25.24 -15.96
CA VAL A 304 -10.02 24.12 -15.02
C VAL A 304 -10.84 22.99 -15.65
N PRO A 305 -10.24 21.84 -15.98
CA PRO A 305 -10.99 20.70 -16.48
C PRO A 305 -11.81 20.06 -15.35
N ILE A 306 -12.66 19.09 -15.69
CA ILE A 306 -13.18 18.16 -14.70
C ILE A 306 -11.96 17.41 -14.13
N VAL A 307 -11.81 17.36 -12.81
CA VAL A 307 -10.72 16.62 -12.17
C VAL A 307 -11.30 15.53 -11.30
N PHE A 308 -10.62 14.39 -11.24
CA PHE A 308 -11.02 13.30 -10.37
C PHE A 308 -9.83 12.59 -9.74
N GLU A 309 -10.10 11.89 -8.64
CA GLU A 309 -9.16 11.00 -7.97
C GLU A 309 -9.92 9.76 -7.49
N ILE A 310 -9.33 8.58 -7.68
CA ILE A 310 -9.74 7.36 -6.99
C ILE A 310 -8.71 7.08 -5.90
N GLY A 311 -9.11 7.23 -4.64
CA GLY A 311 -8.17 7.17 -3.52
C GLY A 311 -8.80 6.69 -2.24
N LYS A 312 -7.94 6.52 -1.22
CA LYS A 312 -8.40 6.18 0.13
C LYS A 312 -8.78 7.42 0.93
N SER A 313 -9.74 7.24 1.83
CA SER A 313 -10.00 8.09 2.99
C SER A 313 -9.99 7.25 4.27
N PHE A 314 -9.78 7.93 5.40
CA PHE A 314 -9.52 7.27 6.68
C PHE A 314 -10.41 7.85 7.77
N LEU A 315 -11.20 7.01 8.42
CA LEU A 315 -12.10 7.40 9.52
C LEU A 315 -11.66 6.70 10.80
N ARG A 316 -11.54 7.44 11.90
CA ARG A 316 -11.04 6.94 13.21
C ARG A 316 -12.09 6.15 14.01
N GLN A 317 -13.36 6.58 13.97
CA GLN A 317 -14.44 5.86 14.64
C GLN A 317 -14.62 4.50 13.97
N ASP A 318 -14.38 3.41 14.69
CA ASP A 318 -14.29 2.04 14.16
C ASP A 318 -13.40 1.94 12.92
N TYR A 319 -12.12 2.33 13.07
CA TYR A 319 -11.13 2.53 11.99
C TYR A 319 -11.51 1.94 10.62
N GLN A 320 -11.83 2.81 9.67
CA GLN A 320 -12.23 2.41 8.31
C GLN A 320 -11.32 3.05 7.27
N GLU A 321 -10.96 2.25 6.27
CA GLU A 321 -10.34 2.70 5.04
C GLU A 321 -11.35 2.56 3.90
N LEU A 322 -11.88 3.69 3.44
CA LEU A 322 -12.83 3.71 2.34
C LEU A 322 -12.11 4.05 1.05
N ARG A 323 -12.53 3.43 -0.05
CA ARG A 323 -12.08 3.80 -1.40
C ARG A 323 -13.17 4.63 -2.06
N GLU A 324 -12.81 5.82 -2.51
CA GLU A 324 -13.73 6.81 -3.05
C GLU A 324 -13.25 7.30 -4.40
N LEU A 325 -14.19 7.45 -5.33
CA LEU A 325 -14.09 8.29 -6.51
C LEU A 325 -14.55 9.69 -6.12
N ALA A 326 -13.62 10.63 -6.04
CA ALA A 326 -13.89 12.04 -5.83
C ALA A 326 -13.78 12.79 -7.17
N VAL A 327 -14.77 13.61 -7.48
CA VAL A 327 -14.84 14.37 -8.75
C VAL A 327 -15.14 15.82 -8.43
N ILE A 328 -14.45 16.75 -9.09
CA ILE A 328 -14.76 18.18 -9.09
C ILE A 328 -15.09 18.59 -10.53
N ASP A 329 -16.29 19.11 -10.73
CA ASP A 329 -16.78 19.67 -11.97
C ASP A 329 -17.46 21.01 -11.68
N GLN A 330 -16.87 22.09 -12.19
CA GLN A 330 -17.36 23.46 -12.00
C GLN A 330 -18.40 23.88 -13.03
N THR A 331 -18.64 23.05 -14.04
CA THR A 331 -19.59 23.32 -15.12
C THR A 331 -20.95 22.71 -14.80
N ASP A 332 -21.05 21.38 -14.76
CA ASP A 332 -22.28 20.67 -14.44
C ASP A 332 -22.01 19.30 -13.80
N VAL A 333 -21.69 19.35 -12.51
CA VAL A 333 -21.44 18.15 -11.70
C VAL A 333 -22.60 17.15 -11.72
N ARG A 334 -23.84 17.60 -11.93
CA ARG A 334 -25.02 16.72 -11.96
C ARG A 334 -25.06 15.93 -13.26
N THR A 335 -24.71 16.56 -14.37
CA THR A 335 -24.58 15.88 -15.67
C THR A 335 -23.41 14.90 -15.67
N THR A 336 -22.28 15.26 -15.06
CA THR A 336 -21.15 14.32 -14.90
C THR A 336 -21.53 13.11 -14.05
N LEU A 337 -22.23 13.33 -12.92
CA LEU A 337 -22.74 12.25 -12.08
C LEU A 337 -23.76 11.36 -12.82
N SER A 338 -24.74 11.95 -13.51
CA SER A 338 -25.79 11.21 -14.21
C SER A 338 -25.21 10.38 -15.37
N THR A 339 -24.24 10.93 -16.10
CA THR A 339 -23.53 10.24 -17.19
C THR A 339 -22.77 9.03 -16.66
N LEU A 340 -22.03 9.18 -15.55
CA LEU A 340 -21.33 8.07 -14.91
C LEU A 340 -22.30 6.99 -14.42
N MET A 341 -23.38 7.38 -13.73
CA MET A 341 -24.38 6.43 -13.22
C MET A 341 -25.08 5.68 -14.35
N GLN A 342 -25.36 6.36 -15.46
CA GLN A 342 -25.91 5.75 -16.66
C GLN A 342 -24.91 4.73 -17.24
N ALA A 343 -23.64 5.10 -17.43
CA ALA A 343 -22.61 4.19 -17.93
C ALA A 343 -22.43 2.94 -17.06
N LEU A 344 -22.59 3.08 -15.74
CA LEU A 344 -22.58 1.98 -14.79
C LEU A 344 -23.89 1.17 -14.73
N GLY A 345 -24.96 1.63 -15.39
CA GLY A 345 -26.29 1.03 -15.33
C GLY A 345 -26.97 1.13 -13.96
N ILE A 346 -26.58 2.11 -13.15
CA ILE A 346 -27.06 2.29 -11.77
C ILE A 346 -28.21 3.29 -11.76
N LYS A 347 -29.41 2.83 -11.35
CA LYS A 347 -30.53 3.71 -11.04
C LYS A 347 -30.36 4.28 -9.63
N TYR A 348 -30.21 5.59 -9.52
CA TYR A 348 -29.99 6.29 -8.25
C TYR A 348 -31.05 7.35 -8.00
N ARG A 349 -31.12 7.83 -6.75
CA ARG A 349 -31.91 8.99 -6.33
C ARG A 349 -31.04 9.88 -5.46
N LEU A 350 -31.40 11.16 -5.39
CA LEU A 350 -30.78 12.12 -4.51
C LEU A 350 -31.69 12.33 -3.30
N LYS A 351 -31.16 12.15 -2.10
CA LYS A 351 -31.87 12.42 -0.85
C LYS A 351 -31.23 13.64 -0.19
N ARG A 352 -32.05 14.64 0.14
CA ARG A 352 -31.59 15.83 0.85
C ARG A 352 -31.61 15.54 2.34
N GLU A 353 -30.46 15.68 2.98
CA GLU A 353 -30.30 15.62 4.44
C GLU A 353 -29.86 17.01 4.93
N GLU A 354 -29.90 17.24 6.24
CA GLU A 354 -29.76 18.58 6.84
C GLU A 354 -28.53 19.36 6.33
N ASN A 355 -27.41 18.67 6.08
CA ASN A 355 -26.14 19.29 5.67
C ASN A 355 -25.52 18.72 4.37
N ALA A 356 -26.19 17.78 3.69
CA ALA A 356 -25.63 17.13 2.49
C ALA A 356 -26.72 16.59 1.56
N VAL A 357 -26.39 16.42 0.28
CA VAL A 357 -27.19 15.64 -0.66
C VAL A 357 -26.55 14.26 -0.79
N THR A 358 -27.23 13.23 -0.30
CA THR A 358 -26.74 11.85 -0.40
C THR A 358 -27.18 11.20 -1.70
N VAL A 359 -26.27 10.44 -2.30
CA VAL A 359 -26.51 9.64 -3.50
C VAL A 359 -26.85 8.23 -3.05
N VAL A 360 -28.05 7.76 -3.37
CA VAL A 360 -28.55 6.45 -2.91
C VAL A 360 -29.07 5.61 -4.08
N ALA A 361 -28.86 4.31 -4.03
CA ALA A 361 -29.42 3.33 -4.96
C ALA A 361 -30.12 2.22 -4.19
N GLY A 362 -31.44 2.17 -4.28
CA GLY A 362 -32.25 1.31 -3.41
C GLY A 362 -32.06 1.70 -1.94
N THR A 363 -31.53 0.78 -1.14
CA THR A 363 -31.17 0.99 0.28
C THR A 363 -29.67 1.31 0.48
N SER A 364 -28.86 1.27 -0.59
CA SER A 364 -27.41 1.44 -0.49
C SER A 364 -27.01 2.91 -0.58
N HIS A 365 -26.16 3.35 0.35
CA HIS A 365 -25.53 4.66 0.32
C HIS A 365 -24.30 4.64 -0.59
N LEU A 366 -24.34 5.41 -1.67
CA LEU A 366 -23.26 5.46 -2.66
C LEU A 366 -22.25 6.57 -2.40
N GLY A 367 -22.64 7.64 -1.71
CA GLY A 367 -21.76 8.77 -1.43
C GLY A 367 -22.51 10.10 -1.36
N TYR A 368 -21.82 11.20 -1.65
CA TYR A 368 -22.31 12.56 -1.43
C TYR A 368 -22.17 13.41 -2.69
N LEU A 369 -23.14 14.30 -2.90
CA LEU A 369 -23.14 15.32 -3.94
C LEU A 369 -23.10 16.71 -3.28
N HIS A 370 -22.15 17.52 -3.73
CA HIS A 370 -22.00 18.92 -3.39
C HIS A 370 -22.33 19.81 -4.59
N SER A 371 -22.15 21.13 -4.47
CA SER A 371 -22.49 22.09 -5.53
C SER A 371 -21.64 21.93 -6.79
N THR A 372 -20.35 21.60 -6.64
CA THR A 372 -19.37 21.50 -7.74
C THR A 372 -18.53 20.22 -7.65
N SER A 373 -18.91 19.28 -6.79
CA SER A 373 -18.16 18.03 -6.60
C SER A 373 -19.06 16.90 -6.12
N PHE A 374 -18.59 15.68 -6.26
CA PHE A 374 -19.21 14.52 -5.62
C PHE A 374 -18.15 13.52 -5.18
N ILE A 375 -18.53 12.65 -4.25
CA ILE A 375 -17.77 11.48 -3.81
C ILE A 375 -18.67 10.27 -3.97
N LEU A 376 -18.13 9.17 -4.50
CA LEU A 376 -18.80 7.88 -4.54
C LEU A 376 -17.89 6.78 -4.02
N TYR A 377 -18.39 5.90 -3.17
CA TYR A 377 -17.65 4.76 -2.66
C TYR A 377 -17.54 3.66 -3.72
N THR A 378 -16.31 3.33 -4.12
CA THR A 378 -16.06 2.43 -5.27
C THR A 378 -16.58 1.02 -5.02
N ASN A 379 -16.49 0.53 -3.77
CA ASN A 379 -17.01 -0.78 -3.39
C ASN A 379 -18.55 -0.85 -3.51
N ALA A 380 -19.24 0.21 -3.09
CA ALA A 380 -20.70 0.30 -3.23
C ALA A 380 -21.11 0.36 -4.71
N LEU A 381 -20.40 1.15 -5.53
CA LEU A 381 -20.63 1.19 -6.96
C LEU A 381 -20.40 -0.17 -7.63
N MET A 382 -19.33 -0.89 -7.28
CA MET A 382 -18.98 -2.18 -7.88
C MET A 382 -20.10 -3.22 -7.70
N THR A 383 -20.67 -3.30 -6.50
CA THR A 383 -21.73 -4.29 -6.20
C THR A 383 -23.02 -4.05 -7.00
N LEU A 384 -23.30 -2.78 -7.32
CA LEU A 384 -24.51 -2.34 -7.99
C LEU A 384 -24.36 -2.14 -9.50
N ALA A 385 -23.13 -1.98 -9.98
CA ALA A 385 -22.87 -1.78 -11.40
C ALA A 385 -23.40 -2.96 -12.22
N ARG A 386 -24.12 -2.63 -13.29
CA ARG A 386 -24.65 -3.56 -14.28
C ARG A 386 -24.34 -2.95 -15.64
N PRO A 387 -23.27 -3.39 -16.33
CA PRO A 387 -22.99 -2.87 -17.66
C PRO A 387 -24.21 -3.08 -18.55
N TYR A 388 -24.48 -2.12 -19.44
CA TYR A 388 -25.57 -2.26 -20.41
C TYR A 388 -25.44 -3.59 -21.13
N PRO A 389 -26.52 -4.39 -21.25
CA PRO A 389 -26.47 -5.63 -21.99
C PRO A 389 -26.08 -5.32 -23.44
N THR A 390 -25.01 -5.94 -23.93
CA THR A 390 -24.52 -5.81 -25.31
C THR A 390 -25.51 -6.32 -26.35
N ILE A 391 -26.55 -7.06 -25.92
CA ILE A 391 -27.62 -7.57 -26.76
C ILE A 391 -28.95 -7.02 -26.26
N ILE A 392 -29.51 -6.06 -27.00
CA ILE A 392 -30.75 -5.36 -26.63
C ILE A 392 -31.97 -5.95 -27.34
N ALA A 393 -31.80 -6.72 -28.41
CA ALA A 393 -32.91 -7.39 -29.10
C ALA A 393 -32.47 -8.66 -29.84
N ASN A 394 -33.28 -9.72 -29.73
CA ASN A 394 -33.39 -10.72 -30.78
C ASN A 394 -34.35 -10.16 -31.82
N PHE A 395 -33.90 -9.96 -33.05
CA PHE A 395 -34.75 -9.49 -34.14
C PHE A 395 -35.80 -10.57 -34.44
N ARG A 396 -37.04 -10.37 -33.98
CA ARG A 396 -38.18 -11.16 -34.44
C ARG A 396 -38.80 -10.42 -35.64
N PRO A 397 -38.94 -11.05 -36.81
CA PRO A 397 -39.53 -10.40 -37.97
C PRO A 397 -40.99 -10.03 -37.67
N GLU A 398 -41.26 -8.74 -37.48
CA GLU A 398 -42.62 -8.23 -37.33
C GLU A 398 -43.25 -8.03 -38.70
N THR A 399 -44.54 -8.33 -38.81
CA THR A 399 -45.34 -7.98 -40.00
C THR A 399 -46.18 -6.76 -39.67
N SER A 400 -46.17 -5.76 -40.54
CA SER A 400 -47.01 -4.57 -40.39
C SER A 400 -47.90 -4.36 -41.61
N ILE A 401 -49.13 -3.90 -41.37
CA ILE A 401 -50.10 -3.54 -42.42
C ILE A 401 -50.55 -2.10 -42.16
N ASP A 402 -50.51 -1.28 -43.20
CA ASP A 402 -51.08 0.06 -43.16
C ASP A 402 -52.49 0.07 -43.75
N LEU A 403 -53.41 0.71 -43.03
CA LEU A 403 -54.81 0.87 -43.41
C LEU A 403 -55.17 2.36 -43.41
N SER A 404 -55.73 2.81 -44.53
CA SER A 404 -56.32 4.15 -44.66
C SER A 404 -57.81 4.07 -44.38
N LEU A 405 -58.24 4.58 -43.24
CA LEU A 405 -59.62 4.55 -42.76
C LEU A 405 -60.30 5.90 -43.05
N SER A 406 -61.47 5.88 -43.67
CA SER A 406 -62.30 7.05 -43.95
C SER A 406 -63.53 7.05 -43.06
N LEU A 407 -63.67 8.13 -42.28
CA LEU A 407 -64.71 8.37 -41.29
C LEU A 407 -65.70 9.39 -41.84
N SER A 408 -66.93 8.97 -42.11
CA SER A 408 -68.04 9.82 -42.57
C SER A 408 -68.91 10.39 -41.45
N SER A 409 -68.69 9.94 -40.21
CA SER A 409 -69.36 10.40 -38.99
C SER A 409 -68.35 10.50 -37.83
N PRO A 410 -68.62 11.25 -36.76
CA PRO A 410 -67.70 11.38 -35.62
C PRO A 410 -67.68 10.09 -34.79
N ILE A 411 -66.96 9.08 -35.28
CA ILE A 411 -66.67 7.83 -34.58
C ILE A 411 -65.42 8.05 -33.73
N SER A 412 -65.47 7.71 -32.44
CA SER A 412 -64.31 7.80 -31.56
C SER A 412 -63.24 6.78 -31.96
N PHE A 413 -61.98 7.16 -31.80
CA PHE A 413 -60.86 6.26 -32.10
C PHE A 413 -60.87 5.01 -31.22
N ASP A 414 -61.31 5.12 -29.96
CA ASP A 414 -61.43 4.00 -29.04
C ASP A 414 -62.36 2.89 -29.60
N LEU A 415 -63.45 3.27 -30.27
CA LEU A 415 -64.37 2.30 -30.88
C LEU A 415 -63.73 1.59 -32.08
N ILE A 416 -62.88 2.30 -32.83
CA ILE A 416 -62.11 1.77 -33.96
C ILE A 416 -61.02 0.81 -33.44
N GLU A 417 -60.29 1.23 -32.41
CA GLU A 417 -59.25 0.45 -31.76
C GLU A 417 -59.82 -0.86 -31.17
N ASP A 418 -60.96 -0.77 -30.47
CA ASP A 418 -61.65 -1.94 -29.93
C ASP A 418 -62.13 -2.89 -31.03
N CYS A 419 -62.63 -2.36 -32.14
CA CYS A 419 -63.05 -3.15 -33.29
C CYS A 419 -61.86 -3.89 -33.93
N ILE A 420 -60.73 -3.20 -34.09
CA ILE A 420 -59.49 -3.78 -34.65
C ILE A 420 -58.91 -4.85 -33.71
N LYS A 421 -58.86 -4.59 -32.40
CA LYS A 421 -58.38 -5.57 -31.41
C LYS A 421 -59.28 -6.81 -31.34
N LYS A 422 -60.61 -6.65 -31.43
CA LYS A 422 -61.55 -7.78 -31.47
C LYS A 422 -61.44 -8.61 -32.75
N SER A 423 -61.20 -7.97 -33.89
CA SER A 423 -61.06 -8.65 -35.18
C SER A 423 -59.65 -9.23 -35.42
N SER A 424 -58.65 -8.75 -34.67
CA SER A 424 -57.27 -9.27 -34.70
C SER A 424 -56.68 -9.40 -33.30
N PRO A 425 -56.97 -10.51 -32.58
CA PRO A 425 -56.54 -10.69 -31.18
C PRO A 425 -55.02 -10.75 -30.97
N ASN A 426 -54.27 -11.11 -32.01
CA ASN A 426 -52.80 -11.25 -31.97
C ASN A 426 -52.05 -9.96 -32.35
N LEU A 427 -52.77 -8.84 -32.51
CA LEU A 427 -52.17 -7.54 -32.80
C LEU A 427 -51.32 -7.08 -31.61
N THR A 428 -50.03 -6.81 -31.85
CA THR A 428 -49.10 -6.36 -30.80
C THR A 428 -49.05 -4.84 -30.69
N LYS A 429 -49.23 -4.13 -31.81
CA LYS A 429 -49.19 -2.66 -31.84
C LYS A 429 -50.22 -2.08 -32.81
N LEU A 430 -50.84 -0.98 -32.40
CA LEU A 430 -51.72 -0.16 -33.23
C LEU A 430 -51.26 1.29 -33.10
N GLU A 431 -50.91 1.93 -34.20
CA GLU A 431 -50.41 3.30 -34.21
C GLU A 431 -51.13 4.14 -35.26
N VAL A 432 -51.62 5.32 -34.88
CA VAL A 432 -52.02 6.34 -35.86
C VAL A 432 -50.75 6.97 -36.40
N ARG A 433 -50.49 6.77 -37.70
CA ARG A 433 -49.35 7.37 -38.39
C ARG A 433 -49.68 8.75 -38.91
N GLU A 434 -50.92 8.95 -39.33
CA GLU A 434 -51.34 10.23 -39.90
C GLU A 434 -52.85 10.45 -39.75
N GLU A 435 -53.24 11.70 -39.61
CA GLU A 435 -54.62 12.16 -39.63
C GLU A 435 -54.76 13.30 -40.64
N ARG A 436 -55.72 13.18 -41.58
CA ARG A 436 -56.00 14.20 -42.59
C ARG A 436 -57.49 14.46 -42.75
N GLN A 437 -57.87 15.71 -42.97
CA GLN A 437 -59.22 16.07 -43.41
C GLN A 437 -59.24 16.15 -44.95
N THR A 438 -59.99 15.26 -45.61
CA THR A 438 -59.94 15.14 -47.08
C THR A 438 -61.09 15.86 -47.78
N GLN A 439 -62.25 15.98 -47.11
CA GLN A 439 -63.43 16.72 -47.55
C GLN A 439 -64.15 17.30 -46.32
N PRO A 440 -65.02 18.32 -46.47
CA PRO A 440 -65.84 18.81 -45.37
C PRO A 440 -66.63 17.64 -44.76
N GLY A 441 -66.36 17.34 -43.48
CA GLY A 441 -67.01 16.23 -42.76
C GLY A 441 -66.38 14.84 -42.90
N ILE A 442 -65.35 14.62 -43.75
CA ILE A 442 -64.67 13.32 -43.88
C ILE A 442 -63.23 13.38 -43.38
N LYS A 443 -62.98 12.67 -42.27
CA LYS A 443 -61.65 12.49 -41.66
C LYS A 443 -61.04 11.17 -42.12
N THR A 444 -59.77 11.20 -42.53
CA THR A 444 -59.00 10.02 -42.94
C THR A 444 -57.89 9.77 -41.92
N LEU A 445 -57.80 8.54 -41.42
CA LEU A 445 -56.75 8.06 -40.52
C LEU A 445 -55.88 7.03 -41.22
N LEU A 446 -54.58 7.23 -41.25
CA LEU A 446 -53.63 6.19 -41.62
C LEU A 446 -53.19 5.49 -40.33
N VAL A 447 -53.58 4.23 -40.17
CA VAL A 447 -53.19 3.41 -39.02
C VAL A 447 -52.22 2.32 -39.47
N ARG A 448 -51.17 2.11 -38.67
CA ARG A 448 -50.26 0.97 -38.79
C ARG A 448 -50.62 -0.06 -37.74
N LEU A 449 -50.81 -1.28 -38.20
CA LEU A 449 -51.08 -2.45 -37.40
C LEU A 449 -49.86 -3.36 -37.44
N THR A 450 -49.36 -3.81 -36.29
CA THR A 450 -48.15 -4.63 -36.21
C THR A 450 -48.40 -5.92 -35.44
N TRP A 451 -47.81 -7.01 -35.92
CA TRP A 451 -47.87 -8.35 -35.34
C TRP A 451 -46.46 -8.94 -35.22
N GLU A 452 -46.21 -9.71 -34.16
CA GLU A 452 -44.98 -10.52 -34.03
C GLU A 452 -44.93 -11.68 -35.04
N LYS A 453 -46.06 -12.27 -35.40
CA LYS A 453 -46.18 -13.30 -36.45
C LYS A 453 -47.57 -13.23 -37.07
N LEU A 454 -47.64 -13.05 -38.39
CA LEU A 454 -48.90 -13.03 -39.13
C LEU A 454 -48.78 -13.92 -40.38
N GLU A 455 -49.49 -15.05 -40.37
CA GLU A 455 -49.36 -16.07 -41.43
C GLU A 455 -50.01 -15.64 -42.76
N ASN A 456 -51.08 -14.83 -42.70
CA ASN A 456 -51.75 -14.32 -43.90
C ASN A 456 -52.19 -12.85 -43.70
N PRO A 457 -51.35 -11.89 -44.12
CA PRO A 457 -51.62 -10.46 -43.99
C PRO A 457 -52.89 -10.01 -44.72
N ASP A 458 -53.14 -10.54 -45.92
CA ASP A 458 -54.30 -10.15 -46.73
C ASP A 458 -55.62 -10.60 -46.09
N GLN A 459 -55.65 -11.80 -45.49
CA GLN A 459 -56.83 -12.27 -44.79
C GLN A 459 -57.10 -11.45 -43.53
N ALA A 460 -56.06 -11.12 -42.76
CA ALA A 460 -56.18 -10.26 -41.60
C ALA A 460 -56.70 -8.86 -41.98
N ARG A 461 -56.18 -8.29 -43.07
CA ARG A 461 -56.65 -7.03 -43.64
C ARG A 461 -58.14 -7.08 -43.96
N LYS A 462 -58.59 -8.10 -44.70
CA LYS A 462 -60.00 -8.27 -45.09
C LYS A 462 -60.92 -8.40 -43.88
N ASN A 463 -60.52 -9.17 -42.86
CA ASN A 463 -61.29 -9.35 -41.64
C ASN A 463 -61.46 -8.03 -40.88
N ILE A 464 -60.38 -7.26 -40.75
CA ILE A 464 -60.38 -5.97 -40.06
C ILE A 464 -61.21 -4.95 -40.82
N VAL A 465 -61.04 -4.85 -42.14
CA VAL A 465 -61.84 -3.93 -42.98
C VAL A 465 -63.33 -4.29 -42.90
N SER A 466 -63.69 -5.58 -43.00
CA SER A 466 -65.08 -6.02 -42.86
C SER A 466 -65.68 -5.73 -41.48
N ALA A 467 -64.88 -5.82 -40.41
CA ALA A 467 -65.31 -5.46 -39.06
C ALA A 467 -65.51 -3.94 -38.91
N LEU A 468 -64.62 -3.14 -39.51
CA LEU A 468 -64.68 -1.68 -39.50
C LEU A 468 -65.86 -1.14 -40.33
N GLU A 469 -66.20 -1.79 -41.44
CA GLU A 469 -67.38 -1.43 -42.26
C GLU A 469 -68.69 -1.55 -41.46
N LYS A 470 -68.79 -2.53 -40.54
CA LYS A 470 -69.98 -2.73 -39.68
C LYS A 470 -70.20 -1.58 -38.70
N ILE A 471 -69.16 -0.83 -38.36
CA ILE A 471 -69.25 0.35 -37.49
C ILE A 471 -69.25 1.67 -38.28
N GLY A 472 -69.39 1.61 -39.62
CA GLY A 472 -69.46 2.79 -40.48
C GLY A 472 -68.10 3.38 -40.87
N VAL A 473 -67.01 2.63 -40.71
CA VAL A 473 -65.67 3.04 -41.13
C VAL A 473 -65.31 2.34 -42.43
N SER A 474 -65.07 3.10 -43.50
CA SER A 474 -64.66 2.53 -44.79
C SER A 474 -63.13 2.52 -44.92
N SER A 475 -62.56 1.56 -45.64
CA SER A 475 -61.13 1.54 -45.95
C SER A 475 -60.88 1.89 -47.41
N ARG A 476 -59.91 2.77 -47.68
CA ARG A 476 -59.50 3.13 -49.06
C ARG A 476 -58.47 2.18 -49.66
N SER A 477 -57.90 1.29 -48.86
CA SER A 477 -56.87 0.39 -49.36
C SER A 477 -57.49 -0.84 -50.01
N LYS A 478 -57.39 -0.94 -51.34
CA LYS A 478 -57.66 -2.20 -52.08
C LYS A 478 -56.69 -3.30 -51.64
#